data_AF-A0A960AG29-F1
#
_entry.id   AF-A0A960AG29-F1
#
_cell.length_a   1.000
_cell.length_b   1.000
_cell.length_c   1.000
_cell.angle_alpha   90.00
_cell.angle_beta   90.00
_cell.angle_gamma   90.00
#
_symmetry.space_group_name_H-M   'P 1'
#
loop_
_entity.id
_entity.type
_entity.pdbx_description
1 polymer ?
#
loop_
_entity_poly.entity_id
_entity_poly.type
_entity_poly.pdbx_seq_one_letter_code
_entity_poly.pdbx_strand_id
1 'polypeptide(L)' 'MLKIVAVYEVFEQSGTHGWVLRDWDGEVLAQNGGYLTRAAATQDIERLRVAAVTANVVEV' A
#
# COMPACT_ATOMS: atom_id res chain seq x y z
N MET A 1 -6.34 19.69 -12.95
CA MET A 1 -6.03 18.30 -13.31
C MET A 1 -5.56 17.60 -12.04
N LEU A 2 -6.23 16.55 -11.57
CA LEU A 2 -5.77 15.82 -10.38
C LEU A 2 -4.46 15.12 -10.76
N LYS A 3 -3.33 15.50 -10.15
CA LYS A 3 -2.05 14.80 -10.37
C LYS A 3 -2.09 13.53 -9.54
N ILE A 4 -1.97 12.37 -10.18
CA ILE A 4 -1.68 11.13 -9.47
C ILE A 4 -0.27 11.30 -8.90
N VAL A 5 -0.16 11.33 -7.57
CA VAL A 5 1.12 11.53 -6.88
C VAL A 5 1.78 10.22 -6.50
N ALA A 6 0.99 9.15 -6.35
CA ALA A 6 1.46 7.81 -6.05
C ALA A 6 0.40 6.76 -6.43
N VAL A 7 0.83 5.50 -6.60
CA VAL A 7 -0.01 4.37 -7.01
C VAL A 7 0.30 3.14 -6.18
N TYR A 8 -0.74 2.42 -5.76
CA TYR A 8 -0.59 1.09 -5.16
C TYR A 8 -0.48 0.03 -6.25
N GLU A 9 0.55 -0.81 -6.18
CA GLU A 9 0.76 -1.97 -7.03
C GLU A 9 0.61 -3.25 -6.19
N VAL A 10 -0.32 -4.13 -6.55
CA VAL A 10 -0.55 -5.41 -5.87
C VAL A 10 0.12 -6.54 -6.65
N PHE A 11 1.03 -7.26 -5.99
CA PHE A 11 1.81 -8.34 -6.58
C PHE A 11 1.63 -9.67 -5.84
N GLU A 12 2.06 -10.75 -6.47
CA GLU A 12 2.18 -12.08 -5.89
C GLU A 12 3.65 -12.52 -5.97
N GLN A 13 4.19 -13.04 -4.87
CA GLN A 13 5.55 -13.57 -4.78
C GLN A 13 5.55 -14.80 -3.88
N SER A 14 6.08 -15.91 -4.40
CA SER A 14 6.25 -17.17 -3.65
C SER A 14 4.97 -17.66 -2.97
N GLY A 15 3.82 -17.55 -3.65
CA GLY A 15 2.52 -17.97 -3.13
C GLY A 15 1.91 -17.05 -2.06
N THR A 16 2.52 -15.88 -1.84
CA THR A 16 2.00 -14.83 -0.97
C THR A 16 1.73 -13.57 -1.76
N HIS A 17 0.84 -12.73 -1.27
CA HIS A 17 0.48 -11.47 -1.90
C HIS A 17 1.03 -10.30 -1.09
N GLY A 18 1.29 -9.18 -1.77
CA GLY A 18 1.74 -7.94 -1.16
C GLY A 18 1.38 -6.73 -2.01
N TRP A 19 1.69 -5.56 -1.48
CA TRP A 19 1.54 -4.31 -2.20
C TRP A 19 2.71 -3.37 -1.93
N VAL A 20 2.97 -2.51 -2.91
CA VAL A 20 3.91 -1.39 -2.82
C VAL A 20 3.20 -0.11 -3.24
N LEU A 21 3.46 1.00 -2.55
CA LEU A 21 3.06 2.34 -2.92
C LEU A 21 4.27 3.04 -3.56
N ARG A 22 4.16 3.38 -4.84
CA ARG A 22 5.21 4.10 -5.58
C ARG A 22 4.78 5.51 -5.91
N ASP A 23 5.69 6.46 -5.81
CA ASP A 23 5.46 7.78 -6.37
C ASP A 23 5.63 7.79 -7.90
N TRP A 24 5.50 8.97 -8.51
CA TRP A 24 5.60 9.16 -9.95
C TRP A 24 7.02 9.00 -10.51
N ASP A 25 8.05 9.09 -9.67
CA ASP A 25 9.45 8.82 -10.01
C ASP A 25 9.80 7.32 -9.85
N GLY A 26 8.87 6.54 -9.31
CA GLY A 26 9.02 5.09 -9.09
C GLY A 26 9.59 4.73 -7.71
N GLU A 27 9.84 5.72 -6.86
CA GLU A 27 10.35 5.53 -5.51
C GLU A 27 9.31 4.87 -4.61
N VAL A 28 9.77 3.95 -3.76
CA VAL A 28 8.90 3.22 -2.84
C VAL A 28 8.64 4.07 -1.60
N LEU A 29 7.40 4.51 -1.42
CA LEU A 29 6.96 5.27 -0.25
C LEU A 29 6.54 4.36 0.90
N ALA A 30 5.93 3.22 0.59
CA ALA A 30 5.48 2.24 1.57
C ALA A 30 5.32 0.86 0.92
N GLN A 31 5.44 -0.20 1.70
CA GLN A 31 5.20 -1.56 1.24
C GLN A 31 4.69 -2.44 2.39
N ASN A 32 3.90 -3.44 2.07
CA ASN A 32 3.48 -4.48 3.00
C ASN A 32 3.22 -5.80 2.26
N GLY A 33 3.18 -6.93 2.97
CA GLY A 33 3.02 -8.24 2.33
C GLY A 33 2.75 -9.39 3.29
N GLY A 34 2.80 -10.61 2.74
CA GLY A 34 2.51 -11.84 3.47
C GLY A 34 1.03 -12.23 3.50
N TYR A 35 0.21 -11.65 2.63
CA TYR A 35 -1.21 -11.98 2.57
C TYR A 35 -1.44 -13.31 1.83
N LEU A 36 -2.37 -14.13 2.33
CA LEU A 36 -2.76 -15.39 1.68
C LEU A 36 -3.48 -15.16 0.35
N THR A 37 -4.13 -14.00 0.16
CA THR A 37 -4.93 -13.71 -1.03
C THR A 37 -4.72 -12.28 -1.52
N ARG A 38 -4.88 -12.06 -2.83
CA ARG A 38 -4.94 -10.73 -3.45
C ARG A 38 -6.01 -9.83 -2.82
N ALA A 39 -7.16 -10.41 -2.45
CA ALA A 39 -8.25 -9.69 -1.80
C ALA A 39 -7.82 -9.13 -0.44
N ALA A 40 -7.11 -9.92 0.37
CA ALA A 40 -6.59 -9.46 1.65
C ALA A 40 -5.57 -8.32 1.50
N ALA A 41 -4.67 -8.41 0.51
CA ALA A 41 -3.72 -7.33 0.21
C ALA A 41 -4.44 -6.04 -0.23
N THR A 42 -5.48 -6.17 -1.07
CA THR A 42 -6.28 -5.03 -1.55
C THR A 42 -7.10 -4.39 -0.42
N GLN A 43 -7.66 -5.21 0.47
CA GLN A 43 -8.43 -4.72 1.62
C GLN A 43 -7.55 -3.97 2.63
N ASP A 44 -6.26 -4.33 2.75
CA ASP A 44 -5.32 -3.58 3.56
C ASP A 44 -5.07 -2.17 3.01
N ILE A 45 -4.91 -2.05 1.69
CA ILE A 45 -4.79 -0.75 1.00
C ILE A 45 -5.99 0.12 1.32
N GLU A 46 -7.21 -0.40 1.18
CA GLU A 46 -8.43 0.37 1.45
C GLU A 46 -8.52 0.83 2.91
N ARG A 47 -8.12 -0.01 3.87
CA ARG A 47 -8.04 0.39 5.28
C ARG A 47 -7.02 1.50 5.50
N LEU A 48 -5.83 1.40 4.90
CA LEU A 48 -4.77 2.41 5.03
C LEU A 48 -5.18 3.74 4.40
N ARG A 49 -5.83 3.72 3.23
CA ARG A 49 -6.34 4.93 2.57
C ARG A 49 -7.30 5.72 3.46
N VAL A 50 -8.10 5.03 4.28
CA VAL A 50 -9.03 5.66 5.22
C VAL A 50 -8.30 6.07 6.51
N ALA A 51 -7.54 5.16 7.11
CA ALA A 51 -6.90 5.37 8.41
C ALA A 51 -5.79 6.44 8.37
N ALA A 52 -5.03 6.51 7.28
CA ALA A 52 -3.90 7.45 7.14
C ALA A 52 -4.34 8.91 7.17
N VAL A 53 -5.60 9.23 6.89
CA VAL A 53 -6.12 10.60 6.92
C VAL A 53 -6.10 11.18 8.35
N THR A 54 -6.26 10.34 9.37
CA THR A 54 -6.41 10.79 10.77
C THR A 54 -5.38 10.17 11.71
N ALA A 55 -4.45 9.37 11.20
CA ALA A 55 -3.44 8.70 12.02
C ALA A 55 -2.41 9.71 12.56
N ASN A 56 -1.98 9.50 13.81
CA ASN A 56 -0.90 10.27 14.42
C ASN A 56 0.42 9.48 14.34
N VAL A 57 1.53 10.21 14.28
CA VAL A 57 2.87 9.64 14.45
C VAL A 57 3.15 9.51 15.94
N VAL A 58 3.66 8.35 16.35
CA VAL A 58 4.09 8.07 17.73
C VAL A 58 5.50 7.47 17.66
N GLU A 59 6.42 8.02 18.46
CA GLU A 59 7.76 7.47 18.68
C GLU A 59 7.77 6.61 19.94
N VAL A 60 8.40 5.43 19.89
CA VAL A 60 8.43 4.44 20.98
C VAL A 60 9.85 4.01 21.33
#